data_AF-A0A8J3P6V6-F1
#
_entry.id   AF-A0A8J3P6V6-F1
#
_cell.length_a   1.000
_cell.length_b   1.000
_cell.length_c   1.000
_cell.angle_alpha   90.00
_cell.angle_beta   90.00
_cell.angle_gamma   90.00
#
_symmetry.space_group_name_H-M   'P 1'
#
loop_
_entity.id
_entity.type
_entity.pdbx_description
1 polymer ?
#
loop_
_entity_poly.entity_id
_entity_poly.type
_entity_poly.pdbx_seq_one_letter_code
_entity_poly.pdbx_strand_id
1 'polypeptide(L)'
;MPIETSRGGASFPAGTAADVAALVELLGPAAADGRLREGLGEELAYVAGVCPQLFRPHQEEVVTRLFDGFEVGFDDMCVLLDGAPDACVEHLVRRLRERWSYREAWALAAIGTDAAHAAIAELVRGGADPQEFEDCGVWTPPTGPAQRRFSPHRRAVHRRPASGPVELLTADHPVGLPLAQVVRDPDATAVAWHYLSLRIAEIPGMPRWPTERVHLASPCGSMGWTLSAAVGDDGRWHDEVLTSDEAGGEDDAVDNDGGGGLGTVLLRPYDADLVYANWHILSTPGVFGTAGGPAIGLYPNPHCRSCDRLMFHVVTVQNYLREYGHGWRTLYLCEDCRITTCTATNWN
;
A
#
# COMPACT_ATOMS: atom_id res chain seq x y z
N MET A 1 -5.51 20.77 12.37
CA MET A 1 -6.95 20.84 12.02
C MET A 1 -7.60 19.61 12.62
N PRO A 2 -8.88 19.66 13.04
CA PRO A 2 -9.59 18.47 13.50
C PRO A 2 -9.70 17.46 12.35
N ILE A 3 -9.72 16.18 12.72
CA ILE A 3 -9.79 15.04 11.81
C ILE A 3 -11.14 15.08 11.11
N GLU A 4 -11.12 15.13 9.77
CA GLU A 4 -12.29 14.75 8.98
C GLU A 4 -12.23 13.23 8.83
N THR A 5 -12.85 12.50 9.77
CA THR A 5 -13.12 11.08 9.55
C THR A 5 -14.02 10.99 8.34
N SER A 6 -13.79 9.99 7.48
CA SER A 6 -14.53 9.81 6.22
C SER A 6 -16.06 9.72 6.42
N ARG A 7 -16.51 9.50 7.66
CA ARG A 7 -17.90 9.28 8.05
C ARG A 7 -18.59 10.44 8.76
N GLY A 8 -17.96 11.61 8.86
CA GLY A 8 -18.55 12.77 9.55
C GLY A 8 -18.81 12.50 11.04
N GLY A 9 -18.08 11.56 11.64
CA GLY A 9 -18.09 11.32 13.08
C GLY A 9 -17.48 12.50 13.84
N ALA A 10 -17.83 12.62 15.12
CA ALA A 10 -17.22 13.63 15.98
C ALA A 10 -15.70 13.45 15.97
N SER A 11 -14.97 14.50 15.54
CA SER A 11 -13.50 14.50 15.60
C SER A 11 -13.07 14.28 17.04
N PHE A 12 -12.25 13.27 17.28
CA PHE A 12 -11.61 13.09 18.57
C PHE A 12 -10.40 14.03 18.64
N PRO A 13 -10.32 14.94 19.63
CA PRO A 13 -9.06 15.63 19.87
C PRO A 13 -8.03 14.55 20.23
N ALA A 14 -6.83 14.62 19.66
CA ALA A 14 -5.73 13.68 19.93
C ALA A 14 -4.42 14.42 20.23
N GLY A 15 -4.52 15.60 20.85
CA GLY A 15 -3.39 16.50 21.05
C GLY A 15 -2.64 16.31 22.37
N THR A 16 -3.21 15.57 23.32
CA THR A 16 -2.69 15.40 24.67
C THR A 16 -2.71 13.95 25.15
N ALA A 17 -1.98 13.62 26.22
CA ALA A 17 -2.02 12.28 26.80
C ALA A 17 -3.42 11.91 27.35
N ALA A 18 -4.17 12.88 27.87
CA ALA A 18 -5.53 12.66 28.36
C ALA A 18 -6.51 12.34 27.22
N ASP A 19 -6.33 13.01 26.09
CA ASP A 19 -7.11 12.74 24.87
C ASP A 19 -6.89 11.32 24.37
N VAL A 20 -5.63 10.87 24.29
CA VAL A 20 -5.28 9.51 23.84
C VAL A 20 -5.80 8.46 24.82
N ALA A 21 -5.70 8.70 26.13
CA ALA A 21 -6.29 7.79 27.12
C ALA A 21 -7.81 7.66 26.95
N ALA A 22 -8.53 8.77 26.74
CA ALA A 22 -9.97 8.74 26.48
C ALA A 22 -10.32 7.98 25.19
N LEU A 23 -9.51 8.11 24.14
CA LEU A 23 -9.66 7.34 22.90
C LEU A 23 -9.49 5.84 23.16
N VAL A 24 -8.47 5.43 23.92
CA VAL A 24 -8.22 4.02 24.27
C VAL A 24 -9.35 3.43 25.10
N GLU A 25 -9.93 4.18 26.04
CA GLU A 25 -11.08 3.74 26.85
C GLU A 25 -12.30 3.37 26.00
N LEU A 26 -12.49 4.00 24.83
CA LEU A 26 -13.61 3.72 23.92
C LEU A 26 -13.51 2.37 23.22
N LEU A 27 -12.32 1.76 23.17
CA LEU A 27 -12.12 0.47 22.51
C LEU A 27 -12.84 -0.68 23.22
N GLY A 28 -12.98 -0.61 24.54
CA GLY A 28 -13.71 -1.61 25.33
C GLY A 28 -15.17 -1.74 24.88
N PRO A 29 -15.95 -0.64 24.91
CA PRO A 29 -17.30 -0.59 24.36
C PRO A 29 -17.36 -0.95 22.86
N ALA A 30 -16.37 -0.52 22.07
CA ALA A 30 -16.35 -0.74 20.62
C ALA A 30 -16.24 -2.21 20.21
N ALA A 31 -15.74 -3.09 21.08
CA ALA A 31 -15.73 -4.54 20.83
C ALA A 31 -17.15 -5.11 20.58
N ALA A 32 -18.19 -4.45 21.09
CA ALA A 32 -19.59 -4.80 20.89
C ALA A 32 -20.36 -3.86 19.94
N ASP A 33 -19.76 -2.73 19.53
CA ASP A 33 -20.37 -1.73 18.64
C ASP A 33 -19.55 -1.57 17.36
N GLY A 34 -20.01 -2.21 16.28
CA GLY A 34 -19.33 -2.18 14.99
C GLY A 34 -19.17 -0.77 14.39
N ARG A 35 -20.11 0.15 14.63
CA ARG A 35 -20.00 1.52 14.12
C ARG A 35 -18.88 2.28 14.82
N LEU A 36 -18.79 2.10 16.14
CA LEU A 36 -17.71 2.68 16.93
C LEU A 36 -16.36 2.05 16.56
N ARG A 37 -16.32 0.72 16.41
CA ARG A 37 -15.12 -0.04 16.02
C ARG A 37 -14.49 0.46 14.71
N GLU A 38 -15.32 0.68 13.69
CA GLU A 38 -14.87 1.14 12.37
C GLU A 38 -14.28 2.56 12.41
N GLY A 39 -14.84 3.46 13.25
CA GLY A 39 -14.33 4.82 13.40
C GLY A 39 -13.05 4.91 14.24
N LEU A 40 -12.94 4.10 15.30
CA LEU A 40 -11.78 4.14 16.22
C LEU A 40 -10.48 3.63 15.59
N GLY A 41 -10.56 2.76 14.58
CA GLY A 41 -9.39 2.30 13.85
C GLY A 41 -8.60 3.44 13.21
N GLU A 42 -9.31 4.34 12.52
CA GLU A 42 -8.72 5.50 11.83
C GLU A 42 -8.00 6.42 12.82
N GLU A 43 -8.69 6.73 13.92
CA GLU A 43 -8.21 7.60 14.98
C GLU A 43 -6.95 7.04 15.64
N LEU A 44 -6.93 5.74 15.94
CA LEU A 44 -5.76 5.08 16.51
C LEU A 44 -4.56 5.10 15.55
N ALA A 45 -4.77 4.78 14.28
CA ALA A 45 -3.70 4.80 13.27
C ALA A 45 -3.10 6.22 13.12
N TYR A 46 -3.96 7.25 13.14
CA TYR A 46 -3.54 8.65 13.18
C TYR A 46 -2.66 8.94 14.40
N VAL A 47 -3.13 8.64 15.62
CA VAL A 47 -2.37 8.94 16.84
C VAL A 47 -1.03 8.21 16.84
N ALA A 48 -1.00 6.94 16.44
CA ALA A 48 0.22 6.16 16.38
C ALA A 48 1.22 6.73 15.35
N GLY A 49 0.75 7.21 14.20
CA GLY A 49 1.59 7.80 13.17
C GLY A 49 2.10 9.21 13.50
N VAL A 50 1.23 10.05 14.05
CA VAL A 50 1.49 11.49 14.23
C VAL A 50 2.03 11.83 15.62
N CYS A 51 1.60 11.10 16.64
CA CYS A 51 1.98 11.30 18.04
C CYS A 51 2.40 9.98 18.71
N PRO A 52 3.38 9.24 18.16
CA PRO A 52 3.78 7.93 18.68
C PRO A 52 4.17 7.97 20.17
N GLN A 53 4.74 9.07 20.64
CA GLN A 53 5.09 9.29 22.05
C GLN A 53 3.89 9.29 22.99
N LEU A 54 2.70 9.67 22.51
CA LEU A 54 1.46 9.65 23.29
C LEU A 54 0.79 8.28 23.24
N PHE A 55 0.90 7.56 22.13
CA PHE A 55 0.29 6.23 21.97
C PHE A 55 1.10 5.10 22.61
N ARG A 56 2.44 5.14 22.55
CA ARG A 56 3.34 4.07 23.03
C ARG A 56 3.01 3.54 24.44
N PRO A 57 2.67 4.37 25.44
CA PRO A 57 2.28 3.87 26.77
C PRO A 57 1.05 2.94 26.78
N HIS A 58 0.20 3.02 25.76
CA HIS A 58 -1.06 2.26 25.66
C HIS A 58 -0.95 1.05 24.71
N GLN A 59 0.11 0.95 23.90
CA GLN A 59 0.23 -0.05 22.83
C GLN A 59 0.04 -1.49 23.33
N GLU A 60 0.62 -1.85 24.48
CA GLU A 60 0.47 -3.18 25.06
C GLU A 60 -0.97 -3.48 25.49
N GLU A 61 -1.64 -2.54 26.15
CA GLU A 61 -3.04 -2.69 26.56
C GLU A 61 -3.96 -2.81 25.34
N VAL A 62 -3.72 -2.00 24.30
CA VAL A 62 -4.49 -2.04 23.06
C VAL A 62 -4.39 -3.42 22.39
N VAL A 63 -3.20 -4.01 22.31
CA VAL A 63 -3.02 -5.32 21.67
C VAL A 63 -3.50 -6.49 22.55
N THR A 64 -3.27 -6.44 23.85
CA THR A 64 -3.52 -7.60 24.73
C THR A 64 -4.93 -7.64 25.30
N ARG A 65 -5.65 -6.51 25.35
CA ARG A 65 -6.97 -6.41 25.98
C ARG A 65 -8.05 -5.83 25.09
N LEU A 66 -7.68 -4.88 24.23
CA LEU A 66 -8.66 -4.07 23.49
C LEU A 66 -8.60 -4.30 21.96
N PHE A 67 -7.92 -5.36 21.53
CA PHE A 67 -7.67 -5.63 20.11
C PHE A 67 -8.97 -5.74 19.31
N ASP A 68 -9.98 -6.39 19.88
CA ASP A 68 -11.29 -6.58 19.22
C ASP A 68 -12.10 -5.27 19.08
N GLY A 69 -11.65 -4.18 19.71
CA GLY A 69 -12.31 -2.86 19.76
C GLY A 69 -12.03 -1.91 18.59
N PHE A 70 -11.17 -2.28 17.65
CA PHE A 70 -10.93 -1.51 16.42
C PHE A 70 -10.82 -2.43 15.21
N GLU A 71 -10.81 -1.87 14.00
CA GLU A 71 -10.57 -2.61 12.75
C GLU A 71 -9.84 -1.70 11.76
N VAL A 72 -8.69 -2.14 11.27
CA VAL A 72 -7.81 -1.39 10.36
C VAL A 72 -7.11 -2.32 9.38
N GLY A 73 -6.60 -1.76 8.28
CA GLY A 73 -5.79 -2.49 7.32
C GLY A 73 -4.39 -2.85 7.80
N PHE A 74 -3.72 -3.73 7.07
CA PHE A 74 -2.38 -4.18 7.43
C PHE A 74 -1.34 -3.05 7.44
N ASP A 75 -1.49 -2.06 6.56
CA ASP A 75 -0.68 -0.85 6.53
C ASP A 75 -0.86 0.00 7.79
N ASP A 76 -2.09 0.20 8.24
CA ASP A 76 -2.38 0.88 9.50
C ASP A 76 -1.90 0.06 10.71
N MET A 77 -2.01 -1.27 10.68
CA MET A 77 -1.42 -2.15 11.70
C MET A 77 0.10 -1.98 11.77
N CYS A 78 0.78 -1.84 10.62
CA CYS A 78 2.22 -1.59 10.58
C CYS A 78 2.60 -0.25 11.21
N VAL A 79 1.70 0.73 11.28
CA VAL A 79 1.94 1.99 12.02
C VAL A 79 1.63 1.81 13.50
N LEU A 80 0.52 1.15 13.82
CA LEU A 80 0.03 0.94 15.18
C LEU A 80 0.89 0.01 16.03
N LEU A 81 1.38 -1.07 15.42
CA LEU A 81 1.96 -2.21 16.14
C LEU A 81 3.48 -2.29 16.01
N ASP A 82 4.11 -1.44 15.19
CA ASP A 82 5.56 -1.45 14.99
C ASP A 82 6.30 -1.38 16.33
N GLY A 83 7.20 -2.35 16.52
CA GLY A 83 8.02 -2.43 17.73
C GLY A 83 7.26 -2.75 19.01
N ALA A 84 6.04 -3.31 18.94
CA ALA A 84 5.30 -3.67 20.14
C ALA A 84 6.08 -4.67 21.03
N PRO A 85 5.92 -4.61 22.36
CA PRO A 85 6.65 -5.47 23.29
C PRO A 85 6.43 -6.97 23.06
N ASP A 86 7.38 -7.80 23.51
CA ASP A 86 7.30 -9.27 23.42
C ASP A 86 6.03 -9.85 24.06
N ALA A 87 5.49 -9.20 25.10
CA ALA A 87 4.22 -9.59 25.71
C ALA A 87 3.04 -9.56 24.71
N CYS A 88 3.05 -8.63 23.75
CA CYS A 88 2.08 -8.57 22.66
C CYS A 88 2.24 -9.76 21.71
N VAL A 89 3.49 -10.11 21.38
CA VAL A 89 3.83 -11.26 20.54
C VAL A 89 3.35 -12.56 21.18
N GLU A 90 3.69 -12.79 22.44
CA GLU A 90 3.25 -13.96 23.20
C GLU A 90 1.73 -14.08 23.26
N HIS A 91 1.04 -12.95 23.47
CA HIS A 91 -0.42 -12.91 23.50
C HIS A 91 -1.04 -13.31 22.15
N LEU A 92 -0.56 -12.74 21.04
CA LEU A 92 -1.06 -13.04 19.70
C LEU A 92 -0.77 -14.49 19.30
N VAL A 93 0.43 -15.00 19.60
CA VAL A 93 0.78 -16.41 19.35
C VAL A 93 -0.14 -17.35 20.11
N ARG A 94 -0.44 -17.04 21.37
CA ARG A 94 -1.39 -17.83 22.16
C ARG A 94 -2.78 -17.83 21.51
N ARG A 95 -3.30 -16.67 21.10
CA ARG A 95 -4.60 -16.56 20.43
C ARG A 95 -4.63 -17.33 19.10
N LEU A 96 -3.60 -17.21 18.26
CA LEU A 96 -3.48 -17.94 17.00
C LEU A 96 -3.46 -19.47 17.18
N ARG A 97 -2.81 -19.96 18.25
CA ARG A 97 -2.80 -21.39 18.60
C ARG A 97 -4.15 -21.89 19.12
N GLU A 98 -4.90 -21.05 19.82
CA GLU A 98 -6.26 -21.37 20.30
C GLU A 98 -7.26 -21.36 19.13
N ARG A 99 -7.16 -20.36 18.25
CA ARG A 99 -8.00 -20.19 17.08
C ARG A 99 -7.28 -19.34 16.03
N TRP A 100 -7.05 -19.93 14.87
CA TRP A 100 -6.45 -19.21 13.75
C TRP A 100 -7.31 -18.02 13.30
N SER A 101 -6.66 -16.89 12.99
CA SER A 101 -7.29 -15.65 12.55
C SER A 101 -6.33 -14.83 11.69
N TYR A 102 -6.71 -14.53 10.44
CA TYR A 102 -5.92 -13.68 9.55
C TYR A 102 -5.55 -12.34 10.18
N ARG A 103 -6.50 -11.74 10.91
CA ARG A 103 -6.29 -10.46 11.58
C ARG A 103 -5.19 -10.51 12.64
N GLU A 104 -5.11 -11.61 13.39
CA GLU A 104 -4.09 -11.80 14.42
C GLU A 104 -2.72 -12.15 13.79
N ALA A 105 -2.72 -12.90 12.68
CA ALA A 105 -1.52 -13.17 11.89
C ALA A 105 -0.94 -11.88 11.29
N TRP A 106 -1.79 -11.01 10.73
CA TRP A 106 -1.42 -9.69 10.24
C TRP A 106 -0.89 -8.80 11.35
N ALA A 107 -1.54 -8.79 12.51
CA ALA A 107 -1.04 -8.03 13.66
C ALA A 107 0.35 -8.51 14.10
N LEU A 108 0.57 -9.84 14.14
CA LEU A 108 1.87 -10.41 14.45
C LEU A 108 2.94 -10.01 13.41
N ALA A 109 2.61 -10.05 12.12
CA ALA A 109 3.49 -9.60 11.04
C ALA A 109 3.79 -8.08 11.12
N ALA A 110 2.82 -7.28 11.54
CA ALA A 110 2.94 -5.83 11.66
C ALA A 110 3.90 -5.40 12.78
N ILE A 111 4.04 -6.20 13.86
CA ILE A 111 4.94 -5.89 14.99
C ILE A 111 6.41 -5.78 14.57
N GLY A 112 6.88 -6.70 13.71
CA GLY A 112 8.21 -6.62 13.10
C GLY A 112 9.44 -6.74 14.01
N THR A 113 9.28 -7.09 15.28
CA THR A 113 10.40 -7.34 16.19
C THR A 113 11.05 -8.69 15.91
N ASP A 114 12.27 -8.90 16.43
CA ASP A 114 12.95 -10.21 16.34
C ASP A 114 12.10 -11.33 16.99
N ALA A 115 11.43 -11.03 18.10
CA ALA A 115 10.51 -11.97 18.76
C ALA A 115 9.30 -12.31 17.85
N ALA A 116 8.70 -11.31 17.20
CA ALA A 116 7.60 -11.54 16.25
C ALA A 116 8.06 -12.41 15.07
N HIS A 117 9.22 -12.12 14.49
CA HIS A 117 9.79 -12.91 13.40
C HIS A 117 10.15 -14.34 13.79
N ALA A 118 10.68 -14.54 15.01
CA ALA A 118 10.92 -15.88 15.54
C ALA A 118 9.60 -16.66 15.70
N ALA A 119 8.58 -16.01 16.28
CA ALA A 119 7.26 -16.59 16.47
C ALA A 119 6.57 -16.98 15.15
N ILE A 120 6.63 -16.12 14.12
CA ILE A 120 6.11 -16.43 12.78
C ILE A 120 6.79 -17.68 12.21
N ALA A 121 8.12 -17.75 12.30
CA ALA A 121 8.85 -18.90 11.79
C ALA A 121 8.51 -20.20 12.55
N GLU A 122 8.25 -20.12 13.86
CA GLU A 122 7.76 -21.26 14.64
C GLU A 122 6.36 -21.69 14.23
N LEU A 123 5.44 -20.75 14.01
CA LEU A 123 4.06 -21.06 13.57
C LEU A 123 4.06 -21.76 12.21
N VAL A 124 4.81 -21.22 11.23
CA VAL A 124 4.91 -21.82 9.88
C VAL A 124 5.54 -23.22 9.94
N ARG A 125 6.63 -23.41 10.70
CA ARG A 125 7.22 -24.74 10.90
C ARG A 125 6.32 -25.69 11.69
N GLY A 126 5.43 -25.15 12.50
CA GLY A 126 4.39 -25.87 13.23
C GLY A 126 3.18 -26.26 12.38
N GLY A 127 3.14 -25.85 11.10
CA GLY A 127 2.09 -26.23 10.14
C GLY A 127 1.14 -25.11 9.74
N ALA A 128 1.36 -23.86 10.17
CA ALA A 128 0.65 -22.72 9.60
C ALA A 128 1.01 -22.51 8.12
N ASP A 129 0.05 -22.02 7.34
CA ASP A 129 0.28 -21.70 5.93
C ASP A 129 1.25 -20.49 5.81
N PRO A 130 2.44 -20.65 5.19
CA PRO A 130 3.36 -19.54 4.97
C PRO A 130 2.76 -18.42 4.15
N GLN A 131 1.81 -18.70 3.24
CA GLN A 131 1.24 -17.72 2.33
C GLN A 131 0.62 -16.53 3.08
N GLU A 132 0.04 -16.77 4.26
CA GLU A 132 -0.60 -15.72 5.04
C GLU A 132 0.38 -14.63 5.52
N PHE A 133 1.61 -15.03 5.83
CA PHE A 133 2.68 -14.12 6.20
C PHE A 133 3.40 -13.58 4.97
N GLU A 134 3.55 -14.40 3.93
CA GLU A 134 4.15 -13.96 2.66
C GLU A 134 3.34 -12.85 2.03
N ASP A 135 2.01 -12.91 2.08
CA ASP A 135 1.08 -11.85 1.67
C ASP A 135 1.28 -10.54 2.44
N CYS A 136 1.81 -10.60 3.66
CA CYS A 136 2.19 -9.45 4.47
C CYS A 136 3.61 -8.93 4.14
N GLY A 137 4.29 -9.50 3.16
CA GLY A 137 5.68 -9.21 2.84
C GLY A 137 6.68 -9.83 3.81
N VAL A 138 6.30 -10.89 4.55
CA VAL A 138 7.16 -11.60 5.51
C VAL A 138 7.48 -12.99 4.97
N TRP A 139 8.76 -13.25 4.72
CA TRP A 139 9.23 -14.55 4.25
C TRP A 139 9.77 -15.39 5.40
N THR A 140 9.41 -16.67 5.41
CA THR A 140 9.93 -17.63 6.38
C THR A 140 10.99 -18.52 5.73
N PRO A 141 12.28 -18.32 6.01
CA PRO A 141 13.33 -19.21 5.52
C PRO A 141 13.21 -20.62 6.13
N PRO A 142 13.79 -21.65 5.49
CA PRO A 142 13.78 -23.02 6.02
C PRO A 142 14.34 -23.12 7.45
N THR A 143 15.34 -22.30 7.78
CA THR A 143 15.96 -22.20 9.12
C THR A 143 16.10 -20.74 9.55
N GLY A 144 16.11 -20.49 10.87
CA GLY A 144 16.22 -19.13 11.43
C GLY A 144 14.89 -18.39 11.62
N PRO A 145 14.89 -17.10 11.99
CA PRO A 145 13.67 -16.30 12.12
C PRO A 145 13.08 -15.94 10.74
N ALA A 146 11.81 -15.56 10.72
CA ALA A 146 11.19 -14.94 9.55
C ALA A 146 11.87 -13.59 9.24
N GLN A 147 11.68 -13.09 8.03
CA GLN A 147 12.33 -11.86 7.57
C GLN A 147 11.33 -11.01 6.80
N ARG A 148 11.28 -9.71 7.11
CA ARG A 148 10.59 -8.74 6.25
C ARG A 148 11.32 -8.68 4.91
N ARG A 149 10.63 -9.05 3.83
CA ARG A 149 11.09 -8.80 2.46
C ARG A 149 10.90 -7.34 2.10
N PHE A 150 9.80 -6.74 2.56
CA PHE A 150 9.44 -5.37 2.26
C PHE A 150 9.43 -4.52 3.53
N SER A 151 9.97 -3.31 3.43
CA SER A 151 9.80 -2.31 4.49
C SER A 151 8.31 -2.00 4.64
N PRO A 152 7.77 -1.85 5.86
CA PRO A 152 6.41 -1.37 6.05
C PRO A 152 6.24 0.13 5.75
N HIS A 153 7.36 0.88 5.64
CA HIS A 153 7.31 2.31 5.46
C HIS A 153 6.76 2.70 4.09
N ARG A 154 5.95 3.77 4.08
CA ARG A 154 5.32 4.31 2.88
C ARG A 154 5.57 5.80 2.73
N ARG A 155 5.35 6.30 1.52
CA ARG A 155 5.32 7.73 1.18
C ARG A 155 3.96 8.09 0.62
N ALA A 156 3.46 9.27 0.97
CA ALA A 156 2.29 9.86 0.33
C ALA A 156 2.70 10.47 -1.01
N VAL A 157 1.88 10.25 -2.04
CA VAL A 157 2.11 10.72 -3.40
C VAL A 157 1.29 11.99 -3.60
N HIS A 158 1.96 13.14 -3.68
CA HIS A 158 1.33 14.43 -3.91
C HIS A 158 1.49 14.87 -5.35
N ARG A 159 0.40 15.30 -5.99
CA ARG A 159 0.45 15.80 -7.37
C ARG A 159 0.63 17.31 -7.35
N ARG A 160 1.58 17.78 -8.15
CA ARG A 160 1.74 19.19 -8.48
C ARG A 160 1.51 19.39 -9.98
N PRO A 161 0.68 20.36 -10.39
CA PRO A 161 0.60 20.76 -11.79
C PRO A 161 1.97 21.19 -12.31
N ALA A 162 2.33 20.78 -13.52
CA ALA A 162 3.53 21.30 -14.19
C ALA A 162 3.19 22.59 -14.96
N SER A 163 4.16 23.49 -15.03
CA SER A 163 4.08 24.75 -15.77
C SER A 163 4.26 24.58 -17.28
N GLY A 164 4.79 23.44 -17.73
CA GLY A 164 4.89 23.08 -19.14
C GLY A 164 5.73 21.82 -19.42
N PRO A 165 5.81 21.37 -20.68
CA PRO A 165 6.47 20.10 -21.05
C PRO A 165 7.97 20.02 -20.73
N VAL A 166 8.67 21.15 -20.72
CA VAL A 166 10.11 21.20 -20.41
C VAL A 166 10.38 20.79 -18.96
N GLU A 167 9.50 21.18 -18.03
CA GLU A 167 9.61 20.82 -16.62
C GLU A 167 9.56 19.29 -16.42
N LEU A 168 8.73 18.60 -17.21
CA LEU A 168 8.52 17.15 -17.11
C LEU A 168 9.77 16.36 -17.51
N LEU A 169 10.50 16.82 -18.52
CA LEU A 169 11.67 16.11 -19.03
C LEU A 169 12.82 16.06 -18.01
N THR A 170 12.84 17.00 -17.07
CA THR A 170 13.86 17.08 -16.01
C THR A 170 13.31 16.79 -14.61
N ALA A 171 12.01 16.52 -14.47
CA ALA A 171 11.41 16.29 -13.16
C ALA A 171 11.87 14.95 -12.57
N ASP A 172 12.00 14.89 -11.25
CA ASP A 172 12.28 13.63 -10.56
C ASP A 172 11.15 12.63 -10.76
N HIS A 173 9.89 13.06 -10.69
CA HIS A 173 8.75 12.14 -10.82
C HIS A 173 7.69 12.66 -11.80
N PRO A 174 7.94 12.62 -13.13
CA PRO A 174 7.03 13.16 -14.13
C PRO A 174 5.80 12.29 -14.33
N VAL A 175 4.69 12.96 -14.64
CA VAL A 175 3.38 12.40 -14.98
C VAL A 175 3.12 12.70 -16.46
N GLY A 176 2.84 11.68 -17.26
CA GLY A 176 2.56 11.81 -18.71
C GLY A 176 3.80 12.04 -19.59
N LEU A 177 4.86 11.25 -19.40
CA LEU A 177 5.92 11.14 -20.40
C LEU A 177 5.39 10.49 -21.68
N PRO A 178 5.94 10.79 -22.87
CA PRO A 178 5.59 10.07 -24.09
C PRO A 178 5.81 8.56 -23.93
N LEU A 179 4.89 7.74 -24.46
CA LEU A 179 5.00 6.27 -24.36
C LEU A 179 6.32 5.73 -24.89
N ALA A 180 6.88 6.34 -25.95
CA ALA A 180 8.19 5.99 -26.47
C ALA A 180 9.35 6.16 -25.48
N GLN A 181 9.13 6.78 -24.32
CA GLN A 181 10.09 6.84 -23.21
C GLN A 181 9.88 5.76 -22.16
N VAL A 182 8.75 5.04 -22.21
CA VAL A 182 8.27 4.08 -21.21
C VAL A 182 8.26 2.66 -21.74
N VAL A 183 7.88 2.46 -23.00
CA VAL A 183 7.77 1.15 -23.67
C VAL A 183 8.76 1.07 -24.84
N ARG A 184 9.28 -0.12 -25.10
CA ARG A 184 10.31 -0.36 -26.12
C ARG A 184 9.75 -0.27 -27.54
N ASP A 185 8.55 -0.81 -27.75
CA ASP A 185 7.84 -0.80 -29.04
C ASP A 185 6.43 -0.22 -28.86
N PRO A 186 6.27 1.12 -28.93
CA PRO A 186 4.98 1.78 -28.70
C PRO A 186 3.90 1.42 -29.71
N ASP A 187 4.27 1.03 -30.92
CA ASP A 187 3.30 0.73 -31.99
C ASP A 187 2.73 -0.69 -31.85
N ALA A 188 3.45 -1.58 -31.15
CA ALA A 188 3.03 -2.96 -30.89
C ALA A 188 2.50 -3.20 -29.46
N THR A 189 2.60 -2.21 -28.56
CA THR A 189 2.18 -2.36 -27.16
C THR A 189 0.68 -2.15 -26.96
N ALA A 190 0.11 -2.81 -25.95
CA ALA A 190 -1.28 -2.57 -25.53
C ALA A 190 -1.42 -1.32 -24.64
N VAL A 191 -0.31 -0.69 -24.23
CA VAL A 191 -0.30 0.51 -23.39
C VAL A 191 -0.69 1.73 -24.21
N ALA A 192 -1.66 2.50 -23.73
CA ALA A 192 -2.10 3.73 -24.40
C ALA A 192 -1.83 4.99 -23.57
N TRP A 193 -1.48 4.83 -22.28
CA TRP A 193 -1.24 5.95 -21.38
C TRP A 193 -0.15 5.67 -20.34
N HIS A 194 0.65 6.69 -20.07
CA HIS A 194 1.62 6.71 -18.97
C HIS A 194 1.08 7.54 -17.81
N TYR A 195 0.97 6.95 -16.63
CA TYR A 195 0.52 7.66 -15.43
C TYR A 195 1.68 8.44 -14.82
N LEU A 196 2.71 7.76 -14.33
CA LEU A 196 3.78 8.42 -13.62
C LEU A 196 5.07 7.62 -13.64
N SER A 197 6.19 8.31 -13.49
CA SER A 197 7.51 7.68 -13.31
C SER A 197 8.02 8.04 -11.93
N LEU A 198 8.54 7.07 -11.19
CA LEU A 198 9.17 7.31 -9.89
C LEU A 198 10.66 6.99 -9.95
N ARG A 199 11.48 7.82 -9.30
CA ARG A 199 12.87 7.45 -8.98
C ARG A 199 12.87 6.40 -7.90
N ILE A 200 13.47 5.27 -8.21
CA ILE A 200 13.50 4.08 -7.34
C ILE A 200 14.14 4.40 -5.99
N ALA A 201 15.19 5.23 -5.97
CA ALA A 201 15.90 5.61 -4.76
C ALA A 201 15.04 6.37 -3.72
N GLU A 202 13.90 6.94 -4.13
CA GLU A 202 13.01 7.69 -3.25
C GLU A 202 11.83 6.84 -2.72
N ILE A 203 11.69 5.61 -3.19
CA ILE A 203 10.63 4.68 -2.79
C ILE A 203 11.15 3.85 -1.60
N PRO A 204 10.53 3.94 -0.40
CA PRO A 204 11.03 3.24 0.78
C PRO A 204 11.02 1.72 0.60
N GLY A 205 12.13 1.08 0.96
CA GLY A 205 12.25 -0.38 0.90
C GLY A 205 12.30 -0.95 -0.51
N MET A 206 12.50 -0.12 -1.54
CA MET A 206 12.58 -0.64 -2.90
C MET A 206 13.80 -1.57 -3.07
N PRO A 207 13.62 -2.78 -3.63
CA PRO A 207 14.73 -3.63 -4.02
C PRO A 207 15.68 -2.93 -5.00
N ARG A 208 16.93 -3.41 -5.05
CA ARG A 208 17.90 -2.96 -6.05
C ARG A 208 17.39 -3.28 -7.44
N TRP A 209 17.44 -2.30 -8.33
CA TRP A 209 16.94 -2.40 -9.69
C TRP A 209 17.99 -1.90 -10.69
N PRO A 210 18.06 -2.43 -11.92
CA PRO A 210 19.05 -2.01 -12.92
C PRO A 210 18.87 -0.58 -13.42
N THR A 211 17.70 0.03 -13.21
CA THR A 211 17.35 1.33 -13.78
C THR A 211 17.07 2.33 -12.68
N GLU A 212 17.19 3.62 -12.98
CA GLU A 212 16.95 4.67 -11.99
C GLU A 212 15.45 4.85 -11.70
N ARG A 213 14.61 4.46 -12.66
CA ARG A 213 13.18 4.76 -12.68
C ARG A 213 12.34 3.54 -12.97
N VAL A 214 11.12 3.61 -12.46
CA VAL A 214 10.04 2.66 -12.66
C VAL A 214 8.79 3.43 -13.07
N HIS A 215 8.00 2.87 -13.97
CA HIS A 215 6.89 3.56 -14.62
C HIS A 215 5.58 2.88 -14.27
N LEU A 216 4.53 3.62 -13.96
CA LEU A 216 3.15 3.11 -13.93
C LEU A 216 2.49 3.53 -15.24
N ALA A 217 1.95 2.56 -15.97
CA ALA A 217 1.25 2.78 -17.24
C ALA A 217 -0.01 1.91 -17.31
N SER A 218 -0.86 2.23 -18.27
CA SER A 218 -2.18 1.60 -18.43
C SER A 218 -2.49 1.34 -19.90
N PRO A 219 -3.17 0.24 -20.21
CA PRO A 219 -3.91 0.11 -21.46
C PRO A 219 -5.08 1.10 -21.52
N CYS A 220 -5.68 1.24 -22.71
CA CYS A 220 -7.02 1.82 -22.83
C CYS A 220 -8.04 0.90 -22.12
N GLY A 221 -9.00 1.48 -21.41
CA GLY A 221 -10.12 0.76 -20.81
C GLY A 221 -10.36 1.07 -19.33
N SER A 222 -11.63 1.04 -18.95
CA SER A 222 -12.14 1.35 -17.60
C SER A 222 -12.41 0.11 -16.74
N MET A 223 -12.08 -1.08 -17.24
CA MET A 223 -12.45 -2.37 -16.62
C MET A 223 -11.27 -2.98 -15.85
N GLY A 224 -11.53 -4.04 -15.08
CA GLY A 224 -10.47 -4.77 -14.38
C GLY A 224 -9.43 -5.34 -15.36
N TRP A 225 -8.16 -5.00 -15.15
CA TRP A 225 -7.07 -5.51 -15.96
C TRP A 225 -5.78 -5.68 -15.17
N THR A 226 -4.93 -6.58 -15.66
CA THR A 226 -3.56 -6.79 -15.20
C THR A 226 -2.64 -6.77 -16.41
N LEU A 227 -1.66 -5.86 -16.38
CA LEU A 227 -0.62 -5.72 -17.38
C LEU A 227 0.71 -6.14 -16.77
N SER A 228 1.28 -7.25 -17.23
CA SER A 228 2.62 -7.67 -16.84
C SER A 228 3.63 -7.40 -17.96
N ALA A 229 4.76 -6.81 -17.61
CA ALA A 229 5.83 -6.47 -18.55
C ALA A 229 7.21 -6.78 -17.95
N ALA A 230 8.19 -7.07 -18.80
CA ALA A 230 9.59 -7.09 -18.42
C ALA A 230 10.19 -5.68 -18.56
N VAL A 231 11.19 -5.34 -17.75
CA VAL A 231 11.92 -4.06 -17.81
C VAL A 231 13.32 -4.31 -18.35
N GLY A 232 13.64 -3.67 -19.48
CA GLY A 232 14.95 -3.70 -20.10
C GLY A 232 15.99 -2.89 -19.34
N ASP A 233 17.27 -3.03 -19.72
CA ASP A 233 18.37 -2.26 -19.13
C ASP A 233 18.27 -0.75 -19.40
N ASP A 234 17.47 -0.34 -20.40
CA ASP A 234 17.17 1.05 -20.73
C ASP A 234 16.00 1.63 -19.92
N GLY A 235 15.38 0.85 -19.03
CA GLY A 235 14.23 1.25 -18.21
C GLY A 235 12.90 1.10 -18.90
N ARG A 236 12.88 0.68 -20.16
CA ARG A 236 11.65 0.56 -20.93
C ARG A 236 11.05 -0.83 -20.81
N TRP A 237 9.74 -0.86 -20.85
CA TRP A 237 8.96 -2.09 -20.84
C TRP A 237 9.02 -2.81 -22.17
N HIS A 238 8.93 -4.14 -22.12
CA HIS A 238 8.76 -5.01 -23.26
C HIS A 238 8.09 -6.33 -22.83
N ASP A 239 7.71 -7.15 -23.80
CA ASP A 239 7.01 -8.42 -23.60
C ASP A 239 5.75 -8.27 -22.73
N GLU A 240 5.01 -7.19 -22.99
CA GLU A 240 3.78 -6.81 -22.34
C GLU A 240 2.69 -7.87 -22.59
N VAL A 241 2.07 -8.33 -21.51
CA VAL A 241 0.92 -9.23 -21.55
C VAL A 241 -0.19 -8.59 -20.76
N LEU A 242 -1.29 -8.32 -21.45
CA LEU A 242 -2.51 -7.79 -20.86
C LEU A 242 -3.50 -8.93 -20.64
N THR A 243 -3.96 -9.09 -19.40
CA THR A 243 -5.12 -9.91 -19.05
C THR A 243 -6.24 -9.00 -18.55
N SER A 244 -7.47 -9.28 -18.96
CA SER A 244 -8.66 -8.58 -18.47
C SER A 244 -9.72 -9.60 -18.09
N ASP A 245 -10.44 -9.31 -17.02
CA ASP A 245 -11.51 -10.17 -16.51
C ASP A 245 -12.78 -10.09 -17.36
N GLU A 246 -12.87 -9.09 -18.24
CA GLU A 246 -14.01 -8.88 -19.13
C GLU A 246 -13.54 -8.80 -20.59
N ALA A 247 -14.30 -9.41 -21.51
CA ALA A 247 -14.05 -9.26 -22.93
C ALA A 247 -14.32 -7.80 -23.31
N GLY A 248 -13.26 -7.03 -23.57
CA GLY A 248 -13.38 -5.63 -23.98
C GLY A 248 -14.35 -5.51 -25.16
N GLY A 249 -15.41 -4.71 -24.99
CA GLY A 249 -16.26 -4.30 -26.10
C GLY A 249 -15.44 -3.48 -27.09
N GLU A 250 -15.72 -3.63 -28.38
CA GLU A 250 -14.99 -3.00 -29.50
C GLU A 250 -15.06 -1.45 -29.56
N ASP A 251 -15.57 -0.75 -28.53
CA ASP A 251 -16.08 0.62 -28.69
C ASP A 251 -15.43 1.71 -27.81
N ASP A 252 -14.31 1.47 -27.14
CA ASP A 252 -13.65 2.50 -26.31
C ASP A 252 -12.29 2.96 -26.89
N ALA A 253 -12.23 3.22 -28.19
CA ALA A 253 -11.17 4.05 -28.75
C ALA A 253 -11.41 5.51 -28.34
N VAL A 254 -10.84 5.93 -27.20
CA VAL A 254 -11.06 7.27 -26.65
C VAL A 254 -9.95 8.22 -27.11
N ASP A 255 -10.35 9.38 -27.62
CA ASP A 255 -9.45 10.46 -28.05
C ASP A 255 -8.52 10.91 -26.90
N ASN A 256 -7.22 10.78 -27.14
CA ASN A 256 -6.11 11.14 -26.22
C ASN A 256 -5.87 12.67 -26.12
N ASP A 257 -6.81 13.51 -26.53
CA ASP A 257 -6.60 14.96 -26.72
C ASP A 257 -6.77 15.81 -25.45
N GLY A 258 -6.98 15.17 -24.29
CA GLY A 258 -7.08 15.85 -23.00
C GLY A 258 -5.74 16.05 -22.30
N GLY A 259 -5.15 17.25 -22.43
CA GLY A 259 -3.94 17.70 -21.70
C GLY A 259 -4.06 17.76 -20.15
N GLY A 260 -4.99 17.02 -19.54
CA GLY A 260 -5.30 17.05 -18.10
C GLY A 260 -4.31 16.30 -17.18
N GLY A 261 -3.42 15.47 -17.73
CA GLY A 261 -2.56 14.57 -16.95
C GLY A 261 -1.20 15.12 -16.56
N LEU A 262 -0.65 16.08 -17.30
CA LEU A 262 0.76 16.49 -17.16
C LEU A 262 1.07 17.12 -15.80
N GLY A 263 2.15 16.67 -15.15
CA GLY A 263 2.50 17.14 -13.82
C GLY A 263 3.75 16.51 -13.25
N THR A 264 4.06 16.88 -12.01
CA THR A 264 5.15 16.29 -11.23
C THR A 264 4.60 15.74 -9.93
N VAL A 265 5.16 14.64 -9.48
CA VAL A 265 4.87 14.06 -8.17
C VAL A 265 5.92 14.48 -7.15
N LEU A 266 5.48 14.67 -5.91
CA LEU A 266 6.33 14.76 -4.74
C LEU A 266 6.00 13.61 -3.80
N LEU A 267 7.02 12.85 -3.40
CA LEU A 267 6.90 11.80 -2.40
C LEU A 267 7.16 12.39 -1.02
N ARG A 268 6.15 12.41 -0.14
CA ARG A 268 6.24 12.94 1.22
C ARG A 268 6.17 11.82 2.27
N PRO A 269 6.77 11.99 3.47
CA PRO A 269 6.54 11.06 4.58
C PRO A 269 5.05 10.89 4.90
N TYR A 270 4.70 9.79 5.58
CA TYR A 270 3.42 9.70 6.27
C TYR A 270 3.52 10.51 7.56
N ASP A 271 2.96 11.72 7.57
CA ASP A 271 3.06 12.67 8.67
C ASP A 271 1.71 13.35 8.97
N ALA A 272 1.72 14.34 9.87
CA ALA A 272 0.53 15.03 10.37
C ALA A 272 -0.28 15.79 9.31
N ASP A 273 0.25 15.97 8.10
CA ASP A 273 -0.46 16.65 7.02
C ASP A 273 -1.46 15.72 6.30
N LEU A 274 -1.48 14.43 6.66
CA LEU A 274 -2.37 13.43 6.06
C LEU A 274 -3.68 13.28 6.85
N VAL A 275 -4.76 13.10 6.12
CA VAL A 275 -6.00 12.51 6.62
C VAL A 275 -5.78 11.00 6.67
N TYR A 276 -5.86 10.43 7.87
CA TYR A 276 -5.85 8.98 8.07
C TYR A 276 -7.30 8.52 8.06
N ALA A 277 -7.69 7.83 7.00
CA ALA A 277 -8.96 7.11 6.92
C ALA A 277 -8.65 5.65 6.63
N ASN A 278 -9.44 4.74 7.16
CA ASN A 278 -9.25 3.29 7.08
C ASN A 278 -9.01 2.94 5.62
N TRP A 279 -7.78 2.53 5.27
CA TRP A 279 -7.35 2.21 3.89
C TRP A 279 -7.16 3.38 2.90
N HIS A 280 -7.42 4.63 3.29
CA HIS A 280 -7.58 5.75 2.35
C HIS A 280 -6.97 7.08 2.82
N ILE A 281 -5.65 7.21 2.80
CA ILE A 281 -5.02 8.55 2.88
C ILE A 281 -5.27 9.42 1.64
N LEU A 282 -5.85 8.82 0.59
CA LEU A 282 -6.20 9.46 -0.68
C LEU A 282 -7.28 10.55 -0.55
N SER A 283 -8.04 10.54 0.56
CA SER A 283 -9.00 11.60 0.89
C SER A 283 -8.33 12.90 1.30
N THR A 284 -7.02 12.89 1.58
CA THR A 284 -6.25 14.09 1.92
C THR A 284 -6.17 15.02 0.69
N PRO A 285 -6.53 16.32 0.80
CA PRO A 285 -6.41 17.25 -0.31
C PRO A 285 -5.00 17.26 -0.93
N GLY A 286 -4.92 16.98 -2.23
CA GLY A 286 -3.66 16.99 -3.00
C GLY A 286 -2.81 15.72 -2.88
N VAL A 287 -3.21 14.76 -2.04
CA VAL A 287 -2.70 13.38 -2.08
C VAL A 287 -3.53 12.62 -3.10
N PHE A 288 -2.87 11.81 -3.92
CA PHE A 288 -3.56 10.98 -4.91
C PHE A 288 -2.99 9.57 -4.98
N GLY A 289 -2.07 9.20 -4.08
CA GLY A 289 -1.49 7.88 -4.04
C GLY A 289 -0.63 7.57 -2.82
N THR A 290 -0.14 6.34 -2.77
CA THR A 290 0.82 5.83 -1.79
C THR A 290 1.95 5.12 -2.52
N ALA A 291 3.19 5.21 -2.03
CA ALA A 291 4.36 4.57 -2.64
C ALA A 291 5.20 3.81 -1.61
N GLY A 292 5.72 2.64 -2.02
CA GLY A 292 6.45 1.72 -1.17
C GLY A 292 5.55 0.88 -0.26
N GLY A 293 6.13 -0.11 0.41
CA GLY A 293 5.45 -0.99 1.34
C GLY A 293 5.12 -2.40 0.82
N PRO A 294 4.46 -3.24 1.63
CA PRO A 294 3.83 -4.48 1.18
C PRO A 294 2.65 -4.19 0.25
N ALA A 295 2.21 -5.21 -0.51
CA ALA A 295 1.05 -5.10 -1.38
C ALA A 295 -0.19 -4.61 -0.62
N ILE A 296 -0.87 -3.59 -1.16
CA ILE A 296 -2.10 -3.05 -0.59
C ILE A 296 -3.29 -3.60 -1.35
N GLY A 297 -4.30 -4.07 -0.63
CA GLY A 297 -5.71 -4.02 -1.03
C GLY A 297 -6.10 -4.79 -2.29
N LEU A 298 -5.23 -5.66 -2.79
CA LEU A 298 -5.53 -6.56 -3.91
C LEU A 298 -5.57 -7.98 -3.41
N TYR A 299 -6.71 -8.64 -3.58
CA TYR A 299 -6.85 -10.06 -3.33
C TYR A 299 -7.27 -10.76 -4.63
N PRO A 300 -6.46 -11.72 -5.12
CA PRO A 300 -5.18 -12.18 -4.56
C PRO A 300 -4.06 -11.12 -4.69
N ASN A 301 -3.12 -11.15 -3.75
CA ASN A 301 -1.91 -10.32 -3.84
C ASN A 301 -1.08 -10.69 -5.09
N PRO A 302 -0.40 -9.72 -5.71
CA PRO A 302 0.29 -9.94 -6.99
C PRO A 302 1.58 -10.72 -6.80
N HIS A 303 1.61 -11.92 -7.38
CA HIS A 303 2.79 -12.76 -7.47
C HIS A 303 3.45 -12.64 -8.85
N CYS A 304 4.77 -12.72 -8.89
CA CYS A 304 5.52 -12.64 -10.13
C CYS A 304 5.23 -13.85 -11.01
N ARG A 305 4.72 -13.62 -12.23
CA ARG A 305 4.44 -14.72 -13.20
C ARG A 305 5.63 -15.63 -13.51
N SER A 306 6.87 -15.21 -13.24
CA SER A 306 8.08 -15.98 -13.54
C SER A 306 8.61 -16.80 -12.37
N CYS A 307 8.53 -16.30 -11.13
CA CYS A 307 9.11 -16.96 -9.96
C CYS A 307 8.12 -17.19 -8.83
N ASP A 308 6.87 -16.78 -9.02
CA ASP A 308 5.74 -16.90 -8.11
C ASP A 308 5.96 -16.24 -6.74
N ARG A 309 6.94 -15.35 -6.63
CA ARG A 309 7.19 -14.58 -5.40
C ARG A 309 6.26 -13.38 -5.34
N LEU A 310 5.80 -13.05 -4.13
CA LEU A 310 5.08 -11.80 -3.88
C LEU A 310 5.91 -10.62 -4.42
N MET A 311 5.24 -9.73 -5.14
CA MET A 311 5.83 -8.53 -5.74
C MET A 311 5.77 -7.35 -4.77
N PHE A 312 6.80 -6.50 -4.80
CA PHE A 312 6.88 -5.28 -4.02
C PHE A 312 5.87 -4.24 -4.55
N HIS A 313 5.15 -3.56 -3.66
CA HIS A 313 4.26 -2.46 -4.04
C HIS A 313 5.05 -1.19 -4.27
N VAL A 314 5.14 -0.79 -5.54
CA VAL A 314 5.85 0.43 -5.93
C VAL A 314 4.98 1.65 -5.64
N VAL A 315 3.76 1.67 -6.19
CA VAL A 315 2.85 2.80 -6.06
C VAL A 315 1.41 2.41 -6.36
N THR A 316 0.45 2.94 -5.61
CA THR A 316 -0.98 3.00 -5.94
C THR A 316 -1.36 4.46 -6.14
N VAL A 317 -2.05 4.79 -7.22
CA VAL A 317 -2.65 6.12 -7.43
C VAL A 317 -4.12 6.03 -7.80
N GLN A 318 -4.88 7.04 -7.41
CA GLN A 318 -6.27 7.19 -7.81
C GLN A 318 -6.36 7.85 -9.20
N ASN A 319 -7.12 7.22 -10.08
CA ASN A 319 -7.47 7.74 -11.39
C ASN A 319 -8.88 8.35 -11.37
N TYR A 320 -8.98 9.58 -11.85
CA TYR A 320 -10.25 10.29 -12.08
C TYR A 320 -10.46 10.68 -13.54
N LEU A 321 -9.57 10.26 -14.44
CA LEU A 321 -9.72 10.51 -15.87
C LEU A 321 -10.89 9.65 -16.39
N ARG A 322 -11.96 10.34 -16.80
CA ARG A 322 -13.24 9.76 -17.22
C ARG A 322 -13.06 8.75 -18.36
N GLU A 323 -12.09 9.02 -19.23
CA GLU A 323 -11.70 8.28 -20.42
C GLU A 323 -11.12 6.89 -20.10
N TYR A 324 -10.62 6.68 -18.87
CA TYR A 324 -9.99 5.42 -18.45
C TYR A 324 -10.67 4.80 -17.22
N GLY A 325 -11.86 5.31 -16.84
CA GLY A 325 -12.60 4.84 -15.67
C GLY A 325 -12.05 5.34 -14.33
N HIS A 326 -12.96 5.56 -13.38
CA HIS A 326 -12.62 5.86 -12.00
C HIS A 326 -12.12 4.61 -11.29
N GLY A 327 -10.97 4.69 -10.62
CA GLY A 327 -10.47 3.56 -9.84
C GLY A 327 -9.02 3.72 -9.44
N TRP A 328 -8.43 2.67 -8.88
CA TRP A 328 -7.02 2.67 -8.50
C TRP A 328 -6.16 2.05 -9.59
N ARG A 329 -4.95 2.58 -9.73
CA ARG A 329 -3.91 2.05 -10.58
C ARG A 329 -2.72 1.73 -9.72
N THR A 330 -2.32 0.48 -9.71
CA THR A 330 -1.26 0.00 -8.84
C THR A 330 -0.16 -0.65 -9.63
N LEU A 331 1.08 -0.36 -9.25
CA LEU A 331 2.28 -0.94 -9.82
C LEU A 331 3.00 -1.79 -8.78
N TYR A 332 3.32 -3.00 -9.21
CA TYR A 332 4.10 -3.98 -8.48
C TYR A 332 5.35 -4.37 -9.23
N LEU A 333 6.37 -4.82 -8.50
CA LEU A 333 7.66 -5.16 -9.07
C LEU A 333 8.27 -6.39 -8.40
N CYS A 334 8.81 -7.30 -9.20
CA CYS A 334 9.53 -8.47 -8.73
C CYS A 334 11.04 -8.22 -8.74
N GLU A 335 11.65 -8.17 -7.54
CA GLU A 335 13.07 -7.88 -7.33
C GLU A 335 14.05 -8.76 -8.12
N ASP A 336 13.69 -10.02 -8.37
CA ASP A 336 14.57 -10.99 -9.02
C ASP A 336 14.40 -11.03 -10.54
N CYS A 337 13.16 -10.92 -11.02
CA CYS A 337 12.82 -11.26 -12.40
C CYS A 337 12.78 -10.07 -13.36
N ARG A 338 12.92 -8.84 -12.86
CA ARG A 338 12.76 -7.63 -13.69
C ARG A 338 11.37 -7.47 -14.30
N ILE A 339 10.36 -8.04 -13.63
CA ILE A 339 8.97 -8.00 -14.07
C ILE A 339 8.21 -6.97 -13.25
N THR A 340 7.47 -6.12 -13.95
CA THR A 340 6.47 -5.23 -13.36
C THR A 340 5.07 -5.72 -13.69
N THR A 341 4.15 -5.53 -12.75
CA THR A 341 2.74 -5.81 -12.93
C THR A 341 1.96 -4.56 -12.57
N CYS A 342 1.24 -4.00 -13.52
CA CYS A 342 0.27 -2.94 -13.29
C CYS A 342 -1.13 -3.54 -13.21
N THR A 343 -1.95 -3.02 -12.32
CA THR A 343 -3.35 -3.43 -12.20
C THR A 343 -4.27 -2.23 -12.21
N ALA A 344 -5.45 -2.43 -12.76
CA ALA A 344 -6.63 -1.63 -12.45
C ALA A 344 -7.60 -2.52 -11.68
N THR A 345 -7.88 -2.14 -10.44
CA THR A 345 -9.04 -2.66 -9.74
C THR A 345 -10.13 -1.60 -9.68
N ASN A 346 -11.28 -1.98 -10.21
CA ASN A 346 -12.51 -1.26 -9.97
C ASN A 346 -12.90 -1.60 -8.53
N TRP A 347 -12.66 -0.65 -7.61
CA TRP A 347 -13.27 -0.51 -6.28
C TRP A 347 -13.44 -1.77 -5.40
N ASN A 348 -12.95 -1.70 -4.15
CA ASN A 348 -13.48 -2.52 -3.05
C ASN A 348 -14.89 -2.05 -2.71
#